data_AF-A0A7I0K4N3-F1
#
_entry.id   AF-A0A7I0K4N3-F1
#
_cell.length_a   1.000
_cell.length_b   1.000
_cell.length_c   1.000
_cell.angle_alpha   90.00
_cell.angle_beta   90.00
_cell.angle_gamma   90.00
#
_symmetry.space_group_name_H-M   'P 1'
#
loop_
_entity.id
_entity.type
_entity.pdbx_description
1 polymer ?
#
loop_
_entity_poly.entity_id
_entity_poly.type
_entity_poly.pdbx_seq_one_letter_code
_entity_poly.pdbx_strand_id
1 'polypeptide(L)'
;MAKKEEPPEYVVFPEEAIQYLPEEWQEHILALKEEGQGVLEAADKNLKMLNRLVQAFPTMASLRYIHHRLSSTKFAATTEWALENDMLTLAFVTTYARLIGGGHGSGVARSALPAELRPVHDKIIELRNKRYAHNAGHDSITGILEIGFEDGKFDIGVKFNMGVHVGGALEWKPLVEFLDGLMFERLHAQLEKLREKTGREWIFPSGPPPEWVSSAPDTQEESLKEDSAREA
;
A
#
# COMPACT_ATOMS: atom_id res chain seq x y z
N MET A 1 1.04 -10.12 25.61
CA MET A 1 2.44 -9.64 25.54
C MET A 1 3.21 -10.56 24.61
N ALA A 2 3.39 -10.18 23.34
CA ALA A 2 4.21 -10.95 22.40
C ALA A 2 5.68 -10.59 22.66
N LYS A 3 6.53 -11.61 22.84
CA LYS A 3 7.98 -11.46 22.96
C LYS A 3 8.48 -10.76 21.69
N LYS A 4 9.01 -9.55 21.81
CA LYS A 4 9.83 -8.94 20.75
C LYS A 4 11.05 -9.85 20.62
N GLU A 5 11.14 -10.64 19.56
CA GLU A 5 12.42 -11.24 19.21
C GLU A 5 13.35 -10.08 18.88
N GLU A 6 14.36 -9.88 19.72
CA GLU A 6 15.41 -8.91 19.44
C GLU A 6 16.08 -9.30 18.12
N PRO A 7 16.43 -8.32 17.27
CA PRO A 7 17.12 -8.63 16.04
C PRO A 7 18.37 -9.44 16.38
N PRO A 8 18.64 -10.54 15.65
CA PRO A 8 19.82 -11.34 15.92
C PRO A 8 21.07 -10.46 15.92
N GLU A 9 21.78 -10.46 17.04
CA GLU A 9 22.98 -9.66 17.23
C GLU A 9 24.11 -10.33 16.44
N TYR A 10 24.51 -9.72 15.32
CA TYR A 10 25.60 -10.23 14.49
C TYR A 10 26.85 -9.40 14.69
N VAL A 11 27.98 -10.06 14.93
CA VAL A 11 29.31 -9.45 14.87
C VAL A 11 29.87 -9.66 13.47
N VAL A 12 30.15 -8.57 12.76
CA VAL A 12 30.75 -8.61 11.42
C VAL A 12 32.27 -8.68 11.56
N PHE A 13 32.85 -9.78 11.09
CA PHE A 13 34.30 -9.95 11.02
C PHE A 13 34.81 -9.61 9.60
N PRO A 14 35.90 -8.83 9.46
CA PRO A 14 36.57 -8.65 8.18
C PRO A 14 37.12 -9.98 7.66
N GLU A 15 37.16 -10.18 6.35
CA GLU A 15 37.72 -11.42 5.77
C GLU A 15 39.20 -11.59 6.14
N GLU A 16 39.93 -10.49 6.29
CA GLU A 16 41.34 -10.47 6.72
C GLU A 16 41.51 -10.96 8.16
N ALA A 17 40.45 -10.99 8.97
CA ALA A 17 40.50 -11.49 10.34
C ALA A 17 40.43 -13.03 10.40
N ILE A 18 39.98 -13.69 9.32
CA ILE A 18 39.85 -15.16 9.26
C ILE A 18 41.22 -15.83 9.44
N GLN A 19 42.30 -15.22 8.91
CA GLN A 19 43.66 -15.76 9.00
C GLN A 19 44.18 -15.92 10.45
N TYR A 20 43.55 -15.25 11.42
CA TYR A 20 43.92 -15.31 12.84
C TYR A 20 43.12 -16.37 13.62
N LEU A 21 42.15 -17.03 13.00
CA LEU A 21 41.38 -18.12 13.60
C LEU A 21 42.19 -19.43 13.54
N PRO A 22 41.88 -20.45 14.36
CA PRO A 22 42.48 -21.77 14.21
C PRO A 22 42.18 -22.37 12.83
N GLU A 23 43.11 -23.14 12.25
CA GLU A 23 43.01 -23.68 10.88
C GLU A 23 41.67 -24.38 10.59
N GLU A 24 41.21 -25.23 11.53
CA GLU A 24 39.91 -25.93 11.41
C GLU A 24 38.73 -24.97 11.22
N TRP A 25 38.76 -23.80 11.88
CA TRP A 25 37.73 -22.78 11.75
C TRP A 25 37.87 -21.99 10.44
N GLN A 26 39.11 -21.75 9.99
CA GLN A 26 39.35 -21.10 8.70
C GLN A 26 38.78 -21.94 7.56
N GLU A 27 39.12 -23.23 7.54
CA GLU A 27 38.64 -24.18 6.53
C GLU A 27 37.11 -24.27 6.54
N HIS A 28 36.51 -24.38 7.73
CA HIS A 28 35.06 -24.44 7.86
C HIS A 28 34.35 -23.18 7.36
N ILE A 29 34.85 -21.99 7.73
CA ILE A 29 34.27 -20.71 7.30
C ILE A 29 34.42 -20.51 5.79
N LEU A 30 35.58 -20.85 5.22
CA LEU A 30 35.80 -20.75 3.78
C LEU A 30 34.90 -21.71 3.00
N ALA A 31 34.73 -22.95 3.47
CA ALA A 31 33.81 -23.92 2.86
C ALA A 31 32.35 -23.43 2.94
N LEU A 32 31.93 -22.88 4.09
CA LEU A 32 30.60 -22.28 4.23
C LEU A 32 30.40 -21.08 3.31
N LYS A 33 31.43 -20.23 3.14
CA LYS A 33 31.39 -19.09 2.23
C LYS A 33 31.21 -19.54 0.78
N GLU A 34 32.02 -20.50 0.33
CA GLU A 34 31.94 -21.04 -1.03
C GLU A 34 30.58 -21.70 -1.29
N GLU A 35 30.09 -22.50 -0.34
CA GLU A 35 28.76 -23.10 -0.41
C GLU A 35 27.66 -22.02 -0.49
N GLY A 36 27.73 -21.01 0.38
CA GLY A 36 26.80 -19.89 0.41
C GLY A 36 26.79 -19.10 -0.90
N GLN A 37 27.96 -18.80 -1.44
CA GLN A 37 28.10 -18.13 -2.73
C GLN A 37 27.49 -18.96 -3.86
N GLY A 38 27.77 -20.27 -3.91
CA GLY A 38 27.17 -21.16 -4.90
C GLY A 38 25.63 -21.19 -4.84
N VAL A 39 25.06 -21.21 -3.62
CA VAL A 39 23.61 -21.11 -3.42
C VAL A 39 23.05 -19.78 -3.93
N LEU A 40 23.70 -18.66 -3.60
CA LEU A 40 23.26 -17.33 -4.01
C LEU A 40 23.33 -17.14 -5.53
N GLU A 41 24.41 -17.61 -6.16
CA GLU A 41 24.59 -17.56 -7.61
C GLU A 41 23.52 -18.38 -8.34
N ALA A 42 23.24 -19.60 -7.86
CA ALA A 42 22.20 -20.45 -8.42
C ALA A 42 20.77 -19.85 -8.30
N ALA A 43 20.57 -18.96 -7.32
CA ALA A 43 19.30 -18.32 -7.02
C ALA A 43 19.16 -16.87 -7.54
N ASP A 44 20.20 -16.28 -8.14
CA ASP A 44 20.29 -14.86 -8.49
C ASP A 44 19.05 -14.32 -9.25
N LYS A 45 18.54 -15.08 -10.23
CA LYS A 45 17.34 -14.70 -10.98
C LYS A 45 16.10 -14.58 -10.09
N ASN A 46 15.89 -15.54 -9.18
CA ASN A 46 14.77 -15.55 -8.25
C ASN A 46 14.92 -14.44 -7.21
N LEU A 47 16.14 -14.18 -6.73
CA LEU A 47 16.43 -13.07 -5.82
C LEU A 47 16.16 -11.72 -6.47
N LYS A 48 16.49 -11.54 -7.76
CA LYS A 48 16.13 -10.33 -8.53
C LYS A 48 14.62 -10.15 -8.67
N MET A 49 13.88 -11.24 -8.88
CA MET A 49 12.42 -11.22 -8.94
C MET A 49 11.80 -10.88 -7.58
N LEU A 50 12.31 -11.47 -6.51
CA LEU A 50 11.92 -11.17 -5.14
C LEU A 50 12.20 -9.69 -4.80
N ASN A 51 13.38 -9.17 -5.14
CA ASN A 51 13.71 -7.76 -4.92
C ASN A 51 12.72 -6.81 -5.62
N ARG A 52 12.33 -7.10 -6.87
CA ARG A 52 11.30 -6.32 -7.58
C ARG A 52 9.94 -6.35 -6.87
N LEU A 53 9.58 -7.50 -6.28
CA LEU A 53 8.36 -7.62 -5.48
C LEU A 53 8.47 -6.81 -4.18
N VAL A 54 9.61 -6.88 -3.48
CA VAL A 54 9.90 -6.11 -2.26
C VAL A 54 9.68 -4.60 -2.48
N GLN A 55 10.09 -4.07 -3.64
CA GLN A 55 9.89 -2.66 -3.98
C GLN A 55 8.40 -2.25 -4.11
N ALA A 56 7.47 -3.19 -4.30
CA ALA A 56 6.05 -2.89 -4.37
C ALA A 56 5.35 -2.88 -2.99
N PHE A 57 5.92 -3.51 -1.95
CA PHE A 57 5.32 -3.53 -0.60
C PHE A 57 5.10 -2.13 0.01
N PRO A 58 6.05 -1.17 -0.08
CA PRO A 58 5.81 0.19 0.43
C PRO A 58 4.62 0.88 -0.26
N THR A 59 4.43 0.61 -1.55
CA THR A 59 3.29 1.15 -2.32
C THR A 59 1.99 0.51 -1.86
N MET A 60 1.98 -0.81 -1.63
CA MET A 60 0.81 -1.53 -1.09
C MET A 60 0.45 -1.06 0.34
N ALA A 61 1.45 -0.90 1.21
CA ALA A 61 1.27 -0.39 2.57
C ALA A 61 0.66 1.02 2.56
N SER A 62 1.17 1.89 1.68
CA SER A 62 0.64 3.24 1.49
C SER A 62 -0.80 3.21 0.99
N LEU A 63 -1.12 2.34 0.01
CA LEU A 63 -2.49 2.19 -0.51
C LEU A 63 -3.47 1.77 0.59
N ARG A 64 -3.08 0.80 1.42
CA ARG A 64 -3.91 0.35 2.56
C ARG A 64 -4.11 1.45 3.60
N TYR A 65 -3.06 2.19 3.94
CA TYR A 65 -3.16 3.27 4.92
C TYR A 65 -4.03 4.42 4.41
N ILE A 66 -3.90 4.81 3.14
CA ILE A 66 -4.75 5.83 2.52
C ILE A 66 -6.22 5.37 2.52
N HIS A 67 -6.48 4.11 2.12
CA HIS A 67 -7.83 3.54 2.17
C HIS A 67 -8.40 3.55 3.58
N HIS A 68 -7.60 3.14 4.59
CA HIS A 68 -7.99 3.21 5.99
C HIS A 68 -8.39 4.64 6.38
N ARG A 69 -7.54 5.63 6.07
CA ARG A 69 -7.81 7.05 6.34
C ARG A 69 -9.09 7.55 5.66
N LEU A 70 -9.33 7.19 4.41
CA LEU A 70 -10.58 7.50 3.71
C LEU A 70 -11.76 6.89 4.46
N SER A 71 -11.71 5.60 4.78
CA SER A 71 -12.80 4.85 5.42
C SER A 71 -13.10 5.29 6.86
N SER A 72 -12.11 5.84 7.58
CA SER A 72 -12.26 6.28 8.97
C SER A 72 -12.60 7.78 9.13
N THR A 73 -12.61 8.54 8.02
CA THR A 73 -12.90 9.97 8.06
C THR A 73 -14.39 10.21 8.31
N LYS A 74 -14.72 10.95 9.37
CA LYS A 74 -16.10 11.42 9.63
C LYS A 74 -16.43 12.59 8.71
N PHE A 75 -17.62 12.58 8.11
CA PHE A 75 -18.07 13.67 7.25
C PHE A 75 -18.21 14.99 8.02
N ALA A 76 -17.75 16.07 7.42
CA ALA A 76 -18.06 17.43 7.83
C ALA A 76 -18.38 18.28 6.60
N ALA A 77 -19.43 19.10 6.69
CA ALA A 77 -19.86 19.98 5.61
C ALA A 77 -19.01 21.27 5.56
N THR A 78 -17.69 21.12 5.49
CA THR A 78 -16.73 22.24 5.40
C THR A 78 -15.84 22.11 4.17
N THR A 79 -15.29 23.23 3.72
CA THR A 79 -14.38 23.26 2.57
C THR A 79 -13.11 22.48 2.86
N GLU A 80 -12.58 22.59 4.08
CA GLU A 80 -11.39 21.90 4.55
C GLU A 80 -11.58 20.38 4.44
N TRP A 81 -12.70 19.87 4.94
CA TRP A 81 -13.03 18.45 4.85
C TRP A 81 -13.12 17.99 3.39
N ALA A 82 -13.76 18.77 2.53
CA ALA A 82 -13.90 18.43 1.12
C ALA A 82 -12.54 18.37 0.40
N LEU A 83 -11.64 19.32 0.69
CA LEU A 83 -10.29 19.37 0.15
C LEU A 83 -9.40 18.25 0.69
N GLU A 84 -9.50 17.92 1.97
CA GLU A 84 -8.79 16.78 2.56
C GLU A 84 -9.23 15.46 1.94
N ASN A 85 -10.55 15.27 1.76
CA ASN A 85 -11.09 14.07 1.12
C ASN A 85 -10.66 13.97 -0.36
N ASP A 86 -10.61 15.10 -1.09
CA ASP A 86 -10.09 15.15 -2.46
C ASP A 86 -8.60 14.80 -2.52
N MET A 87 -7.79 15.34 -1.60
CA MET A 87 -6.36 15.03 -1.50
C MET A 87 -6.12 13.54 -1.21
N LEU A 88 -6.88 12.95 -0.28
CA LEU A 88 -6.79 11.52 0.01
C LEU A 88 -7.23 10.66 -1.19
N THR A 89 -8.26 11.10 -1.92
CA THR A 89 -8.71 10.44 -3.15
C THR A 89 -7.63 10.49 -4.23
N LEU A 90 -7.02 11.66 -4.47
CA LEU A 90 -5.88 11.83 -5.37
C LEU A 90 -4.71 10.89 -4.99
N ALA A 91 -4.37 10.85 -3.70
CA ALA A 91 -3.31 10.00 -3.18
C ALA A 91 -3.64 8.52 -3.42
N PHE A 92 -4.89 8.11 -3.20
CA PHE A 92 -5.35 6.74 -3.43
C PHE A 92 -5.22 6.35 -4.90
N VAL A 93 -5.82 7.11 -5.82
CA VAL A 93 -5.83 6.75 -7.25
C VAL A 93 -4.44 6.77 -7.87
N THR A 94 -3.57 7.68 -7.42
CA THR A 94 -2.18 7.77 -7.89
C THR A 94 -1.35 6.60 -7.36
N THR A 95 -1.49 6.26 -6.09
CA THR A 95 -0.80 5.12 -5.47
C THR A 95 -1.25 3.80 -6.10
N TYR A 96 -2.56 3.65 -6.35
CA TYR A 96 -3.13 2.53 -7.08
C TYR A 96 -2.55 2.41 -8.48
N ALA A 97 -2.56 3.50 -9.26
CA ALA A 97 -2.04 3.50 -10.62
C ALA A 97 -0.54 3.13 -10.67
N ARG A 98 0.26 3.54 -9.68
CA ARG A 98 1.67 3.13 -9.56
C ARG A 98 1.81 1.62 -9.32
N LEU A 99 0.96 1.05 -8.46
CA LEU A 99 0.96 -0.38 -8.17
C LEU A 99 0.56 -1.22 -9.39
N ILE A 100 -0.43 -0.79 -10.17
CA ILE A 100 -0.85 -1.48 -11.39
C ILE A 100 0.16 -1.27 -12.52
N GLY A 101 0.59 -0.03 -12.77
CA GLY A 101 1.47 0.35 -13.87
C GLY A 101 2.89 -0.20 -13.77
N GLY A 102 3.34 -0.55 -12.56
CA GLY A 102 4.49 -1.43 -12.34
C GLY A 102 5.78 -0.99 -13.02
N GLY A 103 6.38 0.12 -12.61
CA GLY A 103 7.64 0.63 -13.17
C GLY A 103 8.87 -0.29 -13.05
N HIS A 104 8.76 -1.45 -12.38
CA HIS A 104 9.85 -2.41 -12.15
C HIS A 104 9.44 -3.88 -12.33
N GLY A 105 8.34 -4.15 -13.07
CA GLY A 105 7.90 -5.53 -13.37
C GLY A 105 7.14 -6.25 -12.25
N SER A 106 6.78 -5.54 -11.18
CA SER A 106 5.93 -6.02 -10.08
C SER A 106 4.45 -5.63 -10.22
N GLY A 107 4.09 -5.00 -11.33
CA GLY A 107 2.73 -4.53 -11.60
C GLY A 107 1.67 -5.63 -11.53
N VAL A 108 0.42 -5.21 -11.31
CA VAL A 108 -0.74 -6.10 -11.39
C VAL A 108 -1.52 -5.73 -12.66
N ALA A 109 -1.47 -6.60 -13.67
CA ALA A 109 -2.23 -6.38 -14.89
C ALA A 109 -3.73 -6.44 -14.59
N ARG A 110 -4.53 -5.65 -15.32
CA ARG A 110 -6.00 -5.68 -15.24
C ARG A 110 -6.58 -7.09 -15.41
N SER A 111 -5.98 -7.92 -16.26
CA SER A 111 -6.39 -9.31 -16.50
C SER A 111 -6.19 -10.22 -15.29
N ALA A 112 -5.27 -9.87 -14.39
CA ALA A 112 -5.05 -10.60 -13.14
C ALA A 112 -6.11 -10.29 -12.08
N LEU A 113 -6.95 -9.28 -12.31
CA LEU A 113 -8.06 -8.96 -11.43
C LEU A 113 -9.26 -9.89 -11.70
N PRO A 114 -9.99 -10.31 -10.65
CA PRO A 114 -11.31 -10.93 -10.76
C PRO A 114 -12.26 -10.08 -11.62
N ALA A 115 -13.18 -10.73 -12.33
CA ALA A 115 -14.02 -10.06 -13.33
C ALA A 115 -14.84 -8.92 -12.72
N GLU A 116 -15.32 -9.12 -11.51
CA GLU A 116 -16.08 -8.19 -10.68
C GLU A 116 -15.28 -6.96 -10.23
N LEU A 117 -13.95 -7.05 -10.16
CA LEU A 117 -13.08 -5.94 -9.74
C LEU A 117 -12.53 -5.13 -10.92
N ARG A 118 -12.63 -5.64 -12.15
CA ARG A 118 -12.14 -4.93 -13.35
C ARG A 118 -12.85 -3.59 -13.59
N PRO A 119 -14.19 -3.46 -13.42
CA PRO A 119 -14.85 -2.16 -13.55
C PRO A 119 -14.35 -1.15 -12.51
N VAL A 120 -14.03 -1.59 -11.29
CA VAL A 120 -13.49 -0.72 -10.23
C VAL A 120 -12.11 -0.21 -10.62
N HIS A 121 -11.25 -1.09 -11.15
CA HIS A 121 -9.97 -0.71 -11.74
C HIS A 121 -10.14 0.35 -12.83
N ASP A 122 -11.05 0.11 -13.79
CA ASP A 122 -11.28 1.03 -14.92
C ASP A 122 -11.71 2.41 -14.43
N LYS A 123 -12.64 2.48 -13.46
CA LYS A 123 -13.07 3.73 -12.83
C LYS A 123 -11.92 4.47 -12.14
N ILE A 124 -11.05 3.78 -11.42
CA ILE A 124 -9.90 4.42 -10.74
C ILE A 124 -8.90 4.99 -11.76
N ILE A 125 -8.60 4.24 -12.81
CA ILE A 125 -7.69 4.69 -13.87
C ILE A 125 -8.29 5.88 -14.63
N GLU A 126 -9.60 5.83 -14.93
CA GLU A 126 -10.32 6.95 -15.52
C GLU A 126 -10.28 8.19 -14.63
N LEU A 127 -10.60 8.04 -13.34
CA LEU A 127 -10.58 9.13 -12.37
C LEU A 127 -9.17 9.75 -12.29
N ARG A 128 -8.12 8.93 -12.19
CA ARG A 128 -6.72 9.41 -12.22
C ARG A 128 -6.42 10.18 -13.49
N ASN A 129 -6.74 9.63 -14.65
CA ASN A 129 -6.35 10.21 -15.93
C ASN A 129 -7.13 11.50 -16.23
N LYS A 130 -8.45 11.47 -16.08
CA LYS A 130 -9.33 12.58 -16.46
C LYS A 130 -9.35 13.69 -15.42
N ARG A 131 -9.55 13.37 -14.13
CA ARG A 131 -9.66 14.39 -13.07
C ARG A 131 -8.31 14.89 -12.61
N TYR A 132 -7.37 14.00 -12.31
CA TYR A 132 -6.19 14.37 -11.54
C TYR A 132 -4.92 14.58 -12.37
N ALA A 133 -4.76 13.90 -13.50
CA ALA A 133 -3.53 13.98 -14.30
C ALA A 133 -3.62 14.98 -15.45
N HIS A 134 -4.79 15.14 -16.07
CA HIS A 134 -4.91 15.89 -17.34
C HIS A 134 -5.98 16.99 -17.33
N ASN A 135 -6.73 17.20 -16.24
CA ASN A 135 -7.87 18.14 -16.18
C ASN A 135 -8.80 18.01 -17.41
N ALA A 136 -8.98 16.79 -17.93
CA ALA A 136 -9.66 16.52 -19.19
C ALA A 136 -11.21 16.55 -19.06
N GLY A 137 -11.72 17.11 -17.96
CA GLY A 137 -13.10 17.02 -17.54
C GLY A 137 -13.43 15.63 -16.96
N HIS A 138 -14.08 15.61 -15.80
CA HIS A 138 -14.60 14.40 -15.19
C HIS A 138 -15.96 14.74 -14.55
N ASP A 139 -16.93 13.83 -14.60
CA ASP A 139 -18.29 14.07 -14.11
C ASP A 139 -18.36 14.44 -12.62
N SER A 140 -17.39 13.97 -11.84
CA SER A 140 -17.24 14.31 -10.42
C SER A 140 -16.78 15.75 -10.14
N ILE A 141 -16.44 16.55 -11.16
CA ILE A 141 -15.90 17.91 -10.98
C ILE A 141 -16.31 18.81 -12.14
N THR A 142 -17.06 19.87 -11.86
CA THR A 142 -17.45 20.86 -12.88
C THR A 142 -17.22 22.27 -12.38
N GLY A 143 -16.50 23.08 -13.16
CA GLY A 143 -16.41 24.52 -12.96
C GLY A 143 -17.35 25.25 -13.92
N ILE A 144 -18.10 26.23 -13.42
CA ILE A 144 -19.00 27.07 -14.21
C ILE A 144 -18.55 28.51 -14.03
N LEU A 145 -18.24 29.18 -15.14
CA LEU A 145 -17.99 30.62 -15.19
C LEU A 145 -19.32 31.32 -15.45
N GLU A 146 -19.72 32.19 -14.55
CA GLU A 146 -20.88 33.06 -14.70
C GLU A 146 -20.39 34.48 -14.97
N ILE A 147 -20.91 35.11 -16.02
CA ILE A 147 -20.57 36.49 -16.36
C ILE A 147 -21.86 37.30 -16.23
N GLY A 148 -21.90 38.19 -15.24
CA GLY A 148 -22.92 39.21 -15.09
C GLY A 148 -22.53 40.48 -15.84
N PHE A 149 -23.51 41.24 -16.30
CA PHE A 149 -23.31 42.59 -16.83
C PHE A 149 -24.38 43.51 -16.28
N GLU A 150 -23.96 44.49 -15.48
CA GLU A 150 -24.82 45.49 -14.85
C GLU A 150 -24.09 46.83 -14.75
N ASP A 151 -24.78 47.95 -14.99
CA ASP A 151 -24.25 49.32 -14.96
C ASP A 151 -22.93 49.55 -15.73
N GLY A 152 -22.77 48.88 -16.87
CA GLY A 152 -21.57 49.01 -17.71
C GLY A 152 -20.34 48.27 -17.16
N LYS A 153 -20.51 47.43 -16.13
CA LYS A 153 -19.45 46.60 -15.55
C LYS A 153 -19.75 45.13 -15.80
N PHE A 154 -18.68 44.35 -15.92
CA PHE A 154 -18.76 42.89 -15.97
C PHE A 154 -18.39 42.33 -14.60
N ASP A 155 -19.25 41.47 -14.07
CA ASP A 155 -18.98 40.69 -12.86
C ASP A 155 -18.69 39.25 -13.26
N ILE A 156 -17.64 38.68 -12.67
CA ILE A 156 -17.24 37.30 -12.94
C ILE A 156 -17.46 36.48 -11.67
N GLY A 157 -18.40 35.54 -11.75
CA GLY A 157 -18.64 34.52 -10.74
C GLY A 157 -18.03 33.18 -11.17
N VAL A 158 -17.45 32.45 -10.23
CA VAL A 158 -17.00 31.07 -10.45
C VAL A 158 -17.74 30.16 -9.50
N LYS A 159 -18.46 29.18 -10.05
CA LYS A 159 -19.11 28.11 -9.30
C LYS A 159 -18.40 26.79 -9.55
N PHE A 160 -18.36 25.95 -8.53
CA PHE A 160 -17.72 24.66 -8.59
C PHE A 160 -18.62 23.61 -7.94
N ASN A 161 -18.87 22.53 -8.67
CA ASN A 161 -19.55 21.35 -8.12
C ASN A 161 -18.53 20.21 -8.04
N MET A 162 -18.45 19.59 -6.87
CA MET A 162 -17.54 18.48 -6.61
C MET A 162 -18.29 17.30 -6.00
N GLY A 163 -18.26 16.17 -6.69
CA GLY A 163 -18.69 14.89 -6.16
C GLY A 163 -17.57 14.25 -5.34
N VAL A 164 -17.92 13.80 -4.13
CA VAL A 164 -17.02 13.14 -3.18
C VAL A 164 -17.66 11.87 -2.64
N HIS A 165 -16.85 10.83 -2.43
CA HIS A 165 -17.26 9.63 -1.70
C HIS A 165 -16.78 9.76 -0.26
N VAL A 166 -17.72 9.86 0.68
CA VAL A 166 -17.43 9.79 2.12
C VAL A 166 -17.00 8.36 2.45
N GLY A 167 -15.83 8.17 3.06
CA GLY A 167 -15.32 6.82 3.32
C GLY A 167 -14.49 6.21 2.17
N GLY A 168 -14.39 6.91 1.03
CA GLY A 168 -13.97 6.30 -0.24
C GLY A 168 -15.12 5.52 -0.91
N ALA A 169 -14.93 5.09 -2.16
CA ALA A 169 -15.94 4.28 -2.83
C ALA A 169 -15.98 2.87 -2.23
N LEU A 170 -17.19 2.34 -1.98
CA LEU A 170 -17.37 1.05 -1.29
C LEU A 170 -16.64 -0.10 -2.00
N GLU A 171 -16.53 -0.04 -3.33
CA GLU A 171 -15.88 -1.09 -4.11
C GLU A 171 -14.34 -1.08 -4.00
N TRP A 172 -13.74 -0.05 -3.38
CA TRP A 172 -12.29 0.03 -3.19
C TRP A 172 -11.78 -0.95 -2.13
N LYS A 173 -12.57 -1.25 -1.09
CA LYS A 173 -12.16 -2.18 -0.03
C LYS A 173 -11.86 -3.58 -0.57
N PRO A 174 -12.78 -4.26 -1.29
CA PRO A 174 -12.50 -5.58 -1.87
C PRO A 174 -11.28 -5.58 -2.80
N LEU A 175 -11.08 -4.48 -3.54
CA LEU A 175 -9.94 -4.34 -4.43
C LEU A 175 -8.60 -4.25 -3.67
N VAL A 176 -8.56 -3.47 -2.58
CA VAL A 176 -7.38 -3.35 -1.73
C VAL A 176 -7.06 -4.68 -1.04
N GLU A 177 -8.08 -5.38 -0.53
CA GLU A 177 -7.93 -6.71 0.09
C GLU A 177 -7.39 -7.74 -0.90
N PHE A 178 -7.94 -7.78 -2.12
CA PHE A 178 -7.45 -8.65 -3.18
C PHE A 178 -5.98 -8.38 -3.53
N LEU A 179 -5.60 -7.11 -3.67
CA LEU A 179 -4.23 -6.73 -4.01
C LEU A 179 -3.23 -7.08 -2.89
N ASP A 180 -3.62 -6.89 -1.63
CA ASP A 180 -2.79 -7.29 -0.48
C ASP A 180 -2.56 -8.81 -0.50
N GLY A 181 -3.63 -9.60 -0.65
CA GLY A 181 -3.54 -11.06 -0.75
C GLY A 181 -2.65 -11.52 -1.91
N LEU A 182 -2.83 -10.94 -3.10
CA LEU A 182 -2.02 -11.26 -4.27
C LEU A 182 -0.52 -10.98 -4.05
N MET A 183 -0.18 -9.94 -3.30
CA MET A 183 1.22 -9.61 -2.97
C MET A 183 1.84 -10.67 -2.05
N PHE A 184 1.10 -11.14 -1.05
CA PHE A 184 1.54 -12.24 -0.18
C PHE A 184 1.66 -13.57 -0.93
N GLU A 185 0.69 -13.91 -1.79
CA GLU A 185 0.76 -15.10 -2.64
C GLU A 185 2.01 -15.08 -3.53
N ARG A 186 2.30 -13.94 -4.17
CA ARG A 186 3.50 -13.77 -5.00
C ARG A 186 4.78 -13.91 -4.18
N LEU A 187 4.81 -13.41 -2.95
CA LEU A 187 5.97 -13.55 -2.05
C LEU A 187 6.22 -15.01 -1.72
N HIS A 188 5.20 -15.72 -1.23
CA HIS A 188 5.32 -17.14 -0.91
C HIS A 188 5.75 -17.96 -2.12
N ALA A 189 5.17 -17.68 -3.30
CA ALA A 189 5.56 -18.36 -4.53
C ALA A 189 7.03 -18.10 -4.93
N GLN A 190 7.64 -16.96 -4.58
CA GLN A 190 9.07 -16.73 -4.80
C GLN A 190 9.94 -17.45 -3.77
N LEU A 191 9.55 -17.45 -2.49
CA LEU A 191 10.26 -18.16 -1.43
C LEU A 191 10.27 -19.67 -1.68
N GLU A 192 9.14 -20.24 -2.12
CA GLU A 192 9.03 -21.65 -2.49
C GLU A 192 9.95 -22.00 -3.66
N LYS A 193 10.01 -21.16 -4.69
CA LYS A 193 10.95 -21.36 -5.81
C LYS A 193 12.41 -21.28 -5.37
N LEU A 194 12.74 -20.39 -4.44
CA LEU A 194 14.08 -20.31 -3.85
C LEU A 194 14.39 -21.60 -3.10
N ARG A 195 13.46 -22.10 -2.28
CA ARG A 195 13.60 -23.37 -1.56
C ARG A 195 13.81 -24.55 -2.48
N GLU A 196 12.97 -24.70 -3.50
CA GLU A 196 13.09 -25.77 -4.50
C GLU A 196 14.43 -25.69 -5.26
N LYS A 197 14.89 -24.47 -5.56
CA LYS A 197 16.11 -24.26 -6.34
C LYS A 197 17.38 -24.53 -5.55
N THR A 198 17.39 -24.20 -4.25
CA THR A 198 18.61 -24.24 -3.43
C THR A 198 18.60 -25.36 -2.39
N GLY A 199 17.47 -26.04 -2.18
CA GLY A 199 17.31 -27.02 -1.10
C GLY A 199 17.40 -26.41 0.31
N ARG A 200 17.31 -25.08 0.43
CA ARG A 200 17.48 -24.33 1.69
C ARG A 200 16.18 -23.61 2.03
N GLU A 201 15.94 -23.41 3.32
CA GLU A 201 14.82 -22.57 3.76
C GLU A 201 15.13 -21.08 3.54
N TRP A 202 14.14 -20.34 3.04
CA TRP A 202 14.21 -18.89 2.82
C TRP A 202 13.09 -18.21 3.59
N ILE A 203 13.45 -17.38 4.56
CA ILE A 203 12.51 -16.76 5.49
C ILE A 203 12.37 -15.28 5.14
N PHE A 204 11.12 -14.80 5.08
CA PHE A 204 10.81 -13.37 5.02
C PHE A 204 10.31 -12.92 6.39
N PRO A 205 10.86 -11.83 6.98
CA PRO A 205 10.45 -11.40 8.30
C PRO A 205 8.97 -11.04 8.30
N SER A 206 8.24 -11.56 9.29
CA SER A 206 6.85 -11.21 9.54
C SER A 206 6.72 -10.56 10.91
N GLY A 207 5.89 -9.54 11.00
CA GLY A 207 5.62 -8.81 12.24
C GLY A 207 4.12 -8.71 12.49
N PRO A 208 3.71 -8.29 13.69
CA PRO A 208 2.30 -8.03 13.96
C PRO A 208 1.77 -6.96 12.98
N PRO A 209 0.49 -7.05 12.58
CA PRO A 209 -0.14 -6.00 11.79
C PRO A 209 0.00 -4.63 12.49
N PRO A 210 0.14 -3.53 11.74
CA PRO A 210 0.12 -2.20 12.31
C PRO A 210 -1.17 -1.92 13.10
N GLU A 211 -1.09 -1.09 14.14
CA GLU A 211 -2.23 -0.81 15.04
C GLU A 211 -3.48 -0.30 14.31
N TRP A 212 -3.32 0.48 13.24
CA TRP A 212 -4.42 1.02 12.43
C TRP A 212 -5.20 -0.06 11.64
N VAL A 213 -4.69 -1.29 11.57
CA VAL A 213 -5.39 -2.44 10.99
C VAL A 213 -6.28 -3.12 12.03
N SER A 214 -5.90 -3.04 13.31
CA SER A 214 -6.52 -3.77 14.42
C SER A 214 -7.63 -2.98 15.14
N SER A 215 -7.74 -1.68 14.89
CA SER A 215 -8.84 -0.86 15.41
C SER A 215 -10.12 -1.12 14.60
N ALA A 216 -10.89 -2.11 15.06
CA ALA A 216 -12.34 -2.12 14.83
C ALA A 216 -12.92 -0.76 15.26
N PRO A 217 -13.98 -0.26 14.60
CA PRO A 217 -14.59 1.01 15.00
C PRO A 217 -15.01 0.91 16.47
N ASP A 218 -14.52 1.85 17.28
CA ASP A 218 -14.95 2.05 18.67
C ASP A 218 -16.47 1.98 18.71
N THR A 219 -16.99 0.90 19.26
CA THR A 219 -18.40 0.77 19.61
C THR A 219 -18.59 1.59 20.88
N GLN A 220 -18.59 2.92 20.73
CA GLN A 220 -19.07 3.83 21.78
C GLN A 220 -20.61 3.73 21.84
N GLU A 221 -21.12 2.58 22.25
CA GLU A 221 -22.54 2.40 22.60
C GLU A 221 -22.75 2.05 24.09
N GLU A 222 -21.69 1.92 24.88
CA GLU A 222 -21.81 1.63 26.32
C GLU A 222 -21.71 2.85 27.25
N SER A 223 -21.28 4.02 26.79
CA SER A 223 -21.21 5.22 27.66
C SER A 223 -22.50 6.04 27.74
N LEU A 224 -23.59 5.64 27.07
CA LEU A 224 -24.88 6.34 27.12
C LEU A 224 -25.94 5.61 27.96
N LYS A 225 -25.62 4.46 28.55
CA LYS A 225 -26.54 3.73 29.44
C LYS A 225 -26.32 3.98 30.94
N GLU A 226 -25.22 4.61 31.35
CA GLU A 226 -25.00 4.92 32.77
C GLU A 226 -25.54 6.28 33.22
N ASP A 227 -25.70 7.25 32.31
CA ASP A 227 -26.26 8.57 32.68
C ASP A 227 -27.80 8.60 32.73
N SER A 228 -28.48 7.69 32.04
CA SER A 228 -29.95 7.55 32.14
C SER A 228 -30.42 6.84 33.42
N ALA A 229 -29.51 6.21 34.17
CA ALA A 229 -29.85 5.47 35.40
C ALA A 229 -29.62 6.28 36.69
N ARG A 230 -29.19 7.55 36.57
CA ARG A 230 -28.97 8.45 37.73
C ARG A 230 -30.01 9.56 37.89
N GLU A 231 -31.01 9.63 37.01
CA GLU A 231 -32.11 10.61 37.08
C GLU A 231 -33.52 9.97 37.14
N ALA A 232 -33.65 8.75 37.68
CA ALA A 232 -34.94 8.12 37.97
C ALA A 232 -35.14 7.87 39.47
#